data_AF-A0A7J0DES5-F1
#
_entry.id   AF-A0A7J0DES5-F1
#
_cell.length_a   1.000
_cell.length_b   1.000
_cell.length_c   1.000
_cell.angle_alpha   90.00
_cell.angle_beta   90.00
_cell.angle_gamma   90.00
#
_symmetry.space_group_name_H-M   'P 1'
#
loop_
_entity.id
_entity.type
_entity.pdbx_description
1 polymer ?
#
loop_
_entity_poly.entity_id
_entity_poly.type
_entity_poly.pdbx_seq_one_letter_code
_entity_poly.pdbx_strand_id
1 'polypeptide(L)'
;MGRVIRAQRKGAGSVFKSHTHHRKGPARFRSLDFGERNGYLKGVITEIVHDPGRGAPWPASPSATPSVTSTRRSSSSIPEGAVVCNVEHHVGDRGVLARASGDYAIVISHNPDNGTSRIKLPSGAKKIVPSGCRAMIGQVAGGGRTEKPMLKAGNAYHKYRVKRNCWPKVRGVAMNPVEHPHGGGNHQHIGHASTVRRDAPPGQKVGLIAARRTGRLRGQAAATAAKADKA
;
A
#
# COMPACT_ATOMS: atom_id res chain seq x y z
N MET A 1 -14.77 -24.75 24.15
CA MET A 1 -13.63 -23.85 23.87
C MET A 1 -13.25 -23.96 22.39
N GLY A 2 -13.15 -22.84 21.67
CA GLY A 2 -12.76 -22.82 20.25
C GLY A 2 -11.24 -22.69 20.04
N ARG A 3 -10.74 -22.92 18.81
CA ARG A 3 -9.35 -22.66 18.43
C ARG A 3 -9.16 -21.20 17.99
N VAL A 4 -7.92 -20.72 18.10
CA VAL A 4 -7.52 -19.38 17.62
C VAL A 4 -7.51 -19.35 16.10
N ILE A 5 -8.30 -18.44 15.51
CA ILE A 5 -8.48 -18.37 14.07
C ILE A 5 -7.22 -17.83 13.37
N ARG A 6 -7.04 -18.18 12.09
CA ARG A 6 -5.90 -17.69 11.27
C ARG A 6 -5.76 -16.17 11.28
N ALA A 7 -6.87 -15.42 11.34
CA ALA A 7 -6.84 -13.96 11.38
C ALA A 7 -6.11 -13.43 12.62
N GLN A 8 -6.36 -14.02 13.79
CA GLN A 8 -5.70 -13.66 15.05
C GLN A 8 -4.21 -14.07 15.04
N ARG A 9 -3.90 -15.28 14.56
CA ARG A 9 -2.52 -15.81 14.53
C ARG A 9 -1.53 -14.96 13.73
N LYS A 10 -2.01 -14.17 12.76
CA LYS A 10 -1.16 -13.28 11.94
C LYS A 10 -0.50 -12.15 12.71
N GLY A 11 -1.04 -11.74 13.86
CA GLY A 11 -0.48 -10.67 14.69
C GLY A 11 0.68 -11.13 15.58
N ALA A 12 0.75 -12.42 15.92
CA ALA A 12 1.68 -12.95 16.92
C ALA A 12 3.15 -13.08 16.45
N GLY A 13 3.49 -12.73 15.20
CA GLY A 13 4.86 -12.80 14.71
C GLY A 13 5.45 -14.22 14.61
N SER A 14 4.62 -15.23 14.35
CA SER A 14 5.04 -16.62 14.12
C SER A 14 5.37 -16.85 12.64
N VAL A 15 4.85 -17.93 12.04
CA VAL A 15 4.99 -18.30 10.62
C VAL A 15 4.51 -17.21 9.63
N PHE A 16 3.83 -16.17 10.13
CA PHE A 16 3.30 -15.05 9.34
C PHE A 16 4.24 -13.84 9.24
N LYS A 17 5.46 -13.93 9.80
CA LYS A 17 6.52 -12.93 9.61
C LYS A 17 6.85 -12.74 8.13
N SER A 18 7.33 -11.56 7.77
CA SER A 18 7.81 -11.30 6.42
C SER A 18 9.16 -11.99 6.19
N HIS A 19 9.33 -12.58 5.02
CA HIS A 19 10.63 -13.03 4.53
C HIS A 19 11.45 -11.80 4.13
N THR A 20 12.50 -11.50 4.90
CA THR A 20 13.34 -10.29 4.73
C THR A 20 14.75 -10.58 4.26
N HIS A 21 15.18 -11.85 4.24
CA HIS A 21 16.56 -12.25 3.96
C HIS A 21 17.13 -11.68 2.64
N HIS A 22 16.34 -11.62 1.58
CA HIS A 22 16.78 -11.12 0.27
C HIS A 22 16.42 -9.64 0.02
N ARG A 23 15.85 -8.93 1.00
CA ARG A 23 15.51 -7.51 0.81
C ARG A 23 16.76 -6.66 0.80
N LYS A 24 16.85 -5.76 -0.17
CA LYS A 24 17.98 -4.85 -0.33
C LYS A 24 17.99 -3.72 0.71
N GLY A 25 16.83 -3.30 1.19
CA GLY A 25 16.72 -2.30 2.24
C GLY A 25 15.39 -1.55 2.28
N PRO A 26 15.27 -0.52 3.12
CA PRO A 26 14.08 0.33 3.20
C PRO A 26 14.13 1.50 2.19
N ALA A 27 13.26 1.49 1.18
CA ALA A 27 13.25 2.58 0.17
C ALA A 27 12.77 3.84 0.86
N ARG A 28 13.66 4.81 1.03
CA ARG A 28 13.39 5.99 1.82
C ARG A 28 14.18 7.13 1.23
N PHE A 29 13.65 8.33 1.38
CA PHE A 29 14.45 9.52 1.17
C PHE A 29 15.59 9.60 2.19
N ARG A 30 16.59 10.43 1.88
CA ARG A 30 17.62 10.80 2.85
C ARG A 30 17.02 11.55 4.05
N SER A 31 17.78 11.55 5.14
CA SER A 31 17.55 12.43 6.28
C SER A 31 17.36 13.88 5.83
N LEU A 32 16.40 14.57 6.45
CA LEU A 32 16.18 15.99 6.23
C LEU A 32 17.23 16.79 7.02
N ASP A 33 18.37 17.05 6.39
CA ASP A 33 19.46 17.87 6.94
C ASP A 33 19.39 19.33 6.44
N PHE A 34 20.31 20.16 6.92
CA PHE A 34 20.38 21.58 6.55
C PHE A 34 20.53 21.77 5.03
N GLY A 35 21.35 20.93 4.39
CA GLY A 35 21.58 20.98 2.94
C GLY A 35 20.31 20.71 2.13
N GLU A 36 19.42 19.83 2.61
CA GLU A 36 18.13 19.59 1.96
C GLU A 36 17.06 20.63 2.27
N ARG A 37 17.15 21.35 3.39
CA ARG A 37 16.17 22.40 3.72
C ARG A 37 16.43 23.68 2.96
N ASN A 38 17.71 24.05 2.84
CA ASN A 38 18.12 25.37 2.36
C ASN A 38 18.78 25.35 0.98
N GLY A 39 19.09 24.16 0.45
CA GLY A 39 19.78 24.01 -0.83
C GLY A 39 19.24 22.86 -1.66
N TYR A 40 20.03 22.46 -2.66
CA TYR A 40 19.77 21.28 -3.46
C TYR A 40 20.97 20.35 -3.40
N LEU A 41 20.72 19.05 -3.40
CA LEU A 41 21.77 18.05 -3.56
C LEU A 41 21.59 17.35 -4.90
N LYS A 42 22.70 17.22 -5.62
CA LYS A 42 22.79 16.39 -6.81
C LYS A 42 23.40 15.05 -6.39
N GLY A 43 22.86 13.97 -6.93
CA GLY A 43 23.49 12.67 -6.83
C GLY A 43 23.23 11.87 -8.08
N VAL A 44 24.03 10.83 -8.27
CA VAL A 44 24.03 10.01 -9.48
C VAL A 44 23.40 8.66 -9.15
N ILE A 45 22.49 8.21 -10.00
CA ILE A 45 21.96 6.85 -9.95
C ILE A 45 22.99 5.95 -10.61
N THR A 46 23.57 5.02 -9.86
CA THR A 46 24.56 4.09 -10.41
C THR A 46 23.89 2.87 -11.02
N GLU A 47 22.82 2.39 -10.40
CA GLU A 47 22.11 1.19 -10.87
C GLU A 47 20.62 1.22 -10.49
N ILE A 48 19.81 0.47 -11.25
CA ILE A 48 18.40 0.24 -10.94
C ILE A 48 18.24 -1.27 -10.73
N VAL A 49 17.94 -1.66 -9.49
CA VAL A 49 17.95 -3.05 -9.02
C VAL A 49 16.54 -3.50 -8.63
N HIS A 50 16.25 -4.78 -8.82
CA HIS A 50 15.03 -5.39 -8.29
C HIS A 50 15.18 -5.74 -6.80
N ASP A 51 14.26 -5.24 -5.95
CA ASP A 51 14.16 -5.64 -4.54
C ASP A 51 13.09 -6.74 -4.37
N PRO A 52 13.48 -7.97 -3.97
CA PRO A 52 12.54 -9.07 -3.77
C PRO A 52 11.37 -8.70 -2.84
N GLY A 53 10.15 -8.90 -3.34
CA GLY A 53 8.92 -8.55 -2.62
C GLY A 53 8.35 -7.18 -2.98
N ARG A 54 9.08 -6.35 -3.74
CA ARG A 54 8.56 -5.13 -4.38
C ARG A 54 8.21 -5.37 -5.84
N GLY A 55 7.22 -4.62 -6.32
CA GLY A 55 6.93 -4.52 -7.76
C GLY A 55 7.65 -3.36 -8.44
N ALA A 56 7.97 -2.32 -7.67
CA ALA A 56 8.70 -1.16 -8.14
C ALA A 56 10.22 -1.41 -8.01
N PRO A 57 11.02 -1.05 -9.03
CA PRO A 57 12.46 -1.15 -8.95
C PRO A 57 13.05 -0.13 -7.97
N TRP A 58 14.27 -0.41 -7.51
CA TRP A 58 15.01 0.39 -6.56
C TRP A 58 16.23 1.02 -7.24
N PRO A 59 16.39 2.34 -7.25
CA PRO A 59 17.64 2.97 -7.68
C PRO A 59 18.68 2.86 -6.56
N ALA A 60 19.77 2.11 -6.77
CA ALA A 60 20.88 2.07 -5.81
C ALA A 60 21.86 3.21 -6.13
N SER A 61 22.45 3.77 -5.07
CA SER A 61 23.55 4.72 -5.15
C SER A 61 24.62 4.33 -4.10
N PRO A 62 25.92 4.51 -4.40
CA PRO A 62 27.00 4.18 -3.46
C PRO A 62 26.98 5.06 -2.21
N SER A 63 26.38 6.25 -2.27
CA SER A 63 26.15 7.13 -1.13
C SER A 63 24.83 6.84 -0.39
N ALA A 64 24.59 5.57 -0.02
CA ALA A 64 23.58 5.05 0.93
C ALA A 64 22.13 5.58 0.88
N THR A 65 21.77 6.46 -0.04
CA THR A 65 20.46 7.10 -0.14
C THR A 65 20.14 7.38 -1.59
N PRO A 66 18.98 6.91 -2.09
CA PRO A 66 18.58 7.15 -3.46
C PRO A 66 18.31 8.65 -3.65
N SER A 67 19.31 9.39 -4.13
CA SER A 67 19.14 10.71 -4.71
C SER A 67 18.54 10.51 -6.11
N VAL A 68 17.22 10.35 -6.17
CA VAL A 68 16.52 10.18 -7.44
C VAL A 68 16.63 11.47 -8.25
N THR A 69 16.98 11.31 -9.53
CA THR A 69 17.03 12.32 -10.59
C THR A 69 15.66 12.88 -10.99
N SER A 70 14.71 13.00 -10.05
CA SER A 70 13.53 13.85 -10.23
C SER A 70 13.48 14.83 -9.07
N THR A 71 13.43 16.11 -9.42
CA THR A 71 13.65 17.23 -8.51
C THR A 71 12.88 17.04 -7.21
N ARG A 72 13.62 16.71 -6.16
CA ARG A 72 13.07 16.48 -4.83
C ARG A 72 12.69 17.83 -4.25
N ARG A 73 11.39 18.09 -4.20
CA ARG A 73 10.87 19.40 -3.89
C ARG A 73 10.01 19.36 -2.63
N SER A 74 10.00 20.47 -1.91
CA SER A 74 8.92 20.76 -0.98
C SER A 74 7.61 20.76 -1.78
N SER A 75 6.54 20.22 -1.20
CA SER A 75 5.25 20.18 -1.89
C SER A 75 4.81 21.56 -2.36
N SER A 76 5.17 22.62 -1.63
CA SER A 76 4.93 24.02 -2.02
C SER A 76 5.58 24.49 -3.33
N SER A 77 6.66 23.84 -3.77
CA SER A 77 7.43 24.25 -4.96
C SER A 77 7.15 23.40 -6.19
N ILE A 78 6.22 22.45 -6.05
CA ILE A 78 5.71 21.62 -7.13
C ILE A 78 4.46 22.32 -7.67
N PRO A 79 4.30 22.49 -8.99
CA PRO A 79 3.12 23.14 -9.53
C PRO A 79 1.85 22.32 -9.28
N GLU A 80 0.71 23.01 -9.20
CA GLU A 80 -0.60 22.37 -9.14
C GLU A 80 -0.85 21.52 -10.39
N GLY A 81 -1.58 20.42 -10.24
CA GLY A 81 -1.79 19.42 -11.29
C GLY A 81 -0.61 18.48 -11.52
N ALA A 82 0.55 18.72 -10.90
CA ALA A 82 1.70 17.84 -11.07
C ALA A 82 1.46 16.45 -10.49
N VAL A 83 1.99 15.46 -11.21
CA VAL A 83 2.04 14.07 -10.79
C VAL A 83 3.26 13.85 -9.91
N VAL A 84 3.04 13.31 -8.72
CA VAL A 84 4.07 13.07 -7.70
C VAL A 84 3.98 11.67 -7.11
N CYS A 85 5.10 11.16 -6.61
CA CYS A 85 5.19 9.88 -5.92
C CYS A 85 6.05 9.98 -4.66
N ASN A 86 6.03 8.92 -3.85
CA ASN A 86 6.78 8.82 -2.60
C ASN A 86 6.59 10.03 -1.65
N VAL A 87 5.37 10.54 -1.54
CA VAL A 87 5.06 11.77 -0.80
C VAL A 87 5.15 11.53 0.71
N GLU A 88 5.66 12.52 1.44
CA GLU A 88 5.66 12.52 2.91
C GLU A 88 4.29 12.85 3.50
N HIS A 89 3.95 12.25 4.64
CA HIS A 89 2.73 12.59 5.38
C HIS A 89 3.02 13.71 6.39
N HIS A 90 4.11 13.57 7.12
CA HIS A 90 4.74 14.60 7.93
C HIS A 90 6.14 14.90 7.42
N VAL A 91 6.59 16.12 7.68
CA VAL A 91 7.90 16.59 7.25
C VAL A 91 9.00 15.71 7.86
N GLY A 92 9.77 15.03 7.01
CA GLY A 92 10.86 14.16 7.47
C GLY A 92 10.53 12.66 7.58
N ASP A 93 9.31 12.23 7.23
CA ASP A 93 8.90 10.81 7.25
C ASP A 93 9.63 9.92 6.23
N ARG A 94 10.48 10.51 5.39
CA ARG A 94 11.29 9.85 4.36
C ARG A 94 10.47 9.09 3.29
N GLY A 95 9.24 9.53 3.04
CA GLY A 95 8.36 9.06 1.98
C GLY A 95 7.48 7.87 2.39
N VAL A 96 6.16 8.10 2.39
CA VAL A 96 5.15 7.16 2.93
C VAL A 96 4.04 6.85 1.92
N LEU A 97 3.63 7.85 1.14
CA LEU A 97 2.44 7.79 0.28
C LEU A 97 2.82 7.57 -1.20
N ALA A 98 1.92 6.95 -1.98
CA ALA A 98 2.09 6.68 -3.42
C ALA A 98 3.44 5.98 -3.75
N ARG A 99 3.59 4.75 -3.27
CA ARG A 99 4.84 3.98 -3.31
C ARG A 99 4.74 2.65 -4.04
N ALA A 100 3.54 2.17 -4.34
CA ALA A 100 3.40 0.93 -5.09
C ALA A 100 3.74 1.16 -6.56
N SER A 101 4.07 0.08 -7.26
CA SER A 101 4.43 0.14 -8.67
C SER A 101 3.26 0.67 -9.52
N GLY A 102 3.48 1.76 -10.25
CA GLY A 102 2.44 2.44 -11.03
C GLY A 102 1.58 3.45 -10.26
N ASP A 103 1.75 3.56 -8.93
CA ASP A 103 1.01 4.55 -8.15
C ASP A 103 1.54 5.97 -8.42
N TYR A 104 0.63 6.92 -8.32
CA TYR A 104 0.94 8.35 -8.30
C TYR A 104 -0.09 9.09 -7.44
N ALA A 105 0.29 10.28 -7.01
CA ALA A 105 -0.57 11.26 -6.40
C ALA A 105 -0.57 12.52 -7.26
N ILE A 106 -1.64 13.30 -7.18
CA ILE A 106 -1.76 14.58 -7.90
C ILE A 106 -1.79 15.70 -6.88
N VAL A 107 -0.97 16.73 -7.09
CA VAL A 107 -1.06 17.97 -6.32
C VAL A 107 -2.30 18.73 -6.80
N ILE A 108 -3.27 18.96 -5.90
CA ILE A 108 -4.51 19.65 -6.25
C ILE A 108 -4.32 21.15 -6.11
N SER A 109 -3.92 21.59 -4.92
CA SER A 109 -3.85 23.01 -4.60
C SER A 109 -2.86 23.27 -3.46
N HIS A 110 -2.30 24.48 -3.43
CA HIS A 110 -1.53 25.00 -2.31
C HIS A 110 -2.33 26.05 -1.54
N ASN A 111 -2.30 25.96 -0.22
CA ASN A 111 -2.79 27.01 0.66
C ASN A 111 -1.57 27.68 1.33
N PRO A 112 -1.16 28.87 0.87
CA PRO A 112 -0.02 29.57 1.44
C PRO A 112 -0.29 30.08 2.86
N ASP A 113 -1.52 30.49 3.17
CA ASP A 113 -1.89 31.07 4.48
C ASP A 113 -1.70 30.05 5.61
N ASN A 114 -2.10 28.80 5.35
CA ASN A 114 -2.01 27.72 6.33
C ASN A 114 -0.73 26.88 6.18
N GLY A 115 0.12 27.16 5.19
CA GLY A 115 1.30 26.35 4.90
C GLY A 115 0.98 24.88 4.63
N THR A 116 -0.14 24.61 3.95
CA THR A 116 -0.57 23.23 3.63
C THR A 116 -0.82 23.03 2.14
N SER A 117 -0.59 21.82 1.67
CA SER A 117 -0.85 21.37 0.31
C SER A 117 -1.92 20.29 0.30
N ARG A 118 -2.82 20.32 -0.67
CA ARG A 118 -3.83 19.28 -0.87
C ARG A 118 -3.37 18.35 -1.98
N ILE A 119 -3.30 17.05 -1.67
CA ILE A 119 -2.93 16.00 -2.61
C ILE A 119 -4.09 15.02 -2.82
N LYS A 120 -4.21 14.49 -4.02
CA LYS A 120 -5.07 13.35 -4.34
C LYS A 120 -4.24 12.07 -4.27
N LEU A 121 -4.65 11.12 -3.44
CA LEU A 121 -3.99 9.82 -3.29
C LEU A 121 -4.42 8.86 -4.42
N PRO A 122 -3.65 7.78 -4.68
CA PRO A 122 -4.03 6.73 -5.63
C PRO A 122 -5.40 6.09 -5.37
N SER A 123 -5.89 6.17 -4.13
CA SER A 123 -7.24 5.72 -3.74
C SER A 123 -8.37 6.67 -4.19
N GLY A 124 -8.05 7.79 -4.82
CA GLY A 124 -8.97 8.90 -5.10
C GLY A 124 -9.23 9.85 -3.92
N ALA A 125 -8.90 9.45 -2.69
CA ALA A 125 -9.09 10.28 -1.50
C ALA A 125 -8.20 11.54 -1.54
N LYS A 126 -8.79 12.69 -1.22
CA LYS A 126 -8.06 13.96 -1.05
C LYS A 126 -7.50 14.02 0.36
N LYS A 127 -6.23 14.37 0.49
CA LYS A 127 -5.53 14.49 1.77
C LYS A 127 -4.79 15.82 1.86
N ILE A 128 -4.75 16.39 3.05
CA ILE A 128 -3.99 17.61 3.34
C ILE A 128 -2.65 17.18 3.94
N VAL A 129 -1.56 17.75 3.45
CA VAL A 129 -0.19 17.54 3.93
C VAL A 129 0.49 18.88 4.18
N PRO A 130 1.40 19.00 5.15
CA PRO A 130 2.19 20.22 5.33
C PRO A 130 3.00 20.58 4.07
N SER A 131 3.07 21.86 3.73
CA SER A 131 3.75 22.36 2.53
C SER A 131 5.26 22.01 2.48
N GLY A 132 5.88 21.86 3.66
CA GLY A 132 7.26 21.41 3.82
C GLY A 132 7.51 19.92 3.55
N CYS A 133 6.46 19.12 3.29
CA CYS A 133 6.61 17.71 2.98
C CYS A 133 7.32 17.50 1.64
N ARG A 134 8.21 16.50 1.60
CA ARG A 134 9.00 16.20 0.41
C ARG A 134 8.24 15.23 -0.49
N ALA A 135 8.31 15.47 -1.79
CA ALA A 135 7.74 14.59 -2.81
C ALA A 135 8.71 14.40 -3.98
N MET A 136 8.56 13.28 -4.68
CA MET A 136 9.29 12.98 -5.90
C MET A 136 8.38 13.27 -7.09
N ILE A 137 8.86 13.99 -8.10
CA ILE A 137 8.05 14.29 -9.28
C ILE A 137 7.99 13.04 -10.18
N GLY A 138 6.80 12.73 -10.68
CA GLY A 138 6.53 11.59 -11.57
C GLY A 138 5.75 10.44 -10.92
N GLN A 139 5.52 9.40 -11.71
CA GLN A 139 4.86 8.15 -11.30
C GLN A 139 5.90 7.10 -10.87
N VAL A 140 5.52 6.18 -9.98
CA VAL A 140 6.38 5.06 -9.60
C VAL A 140 6.55 4.07 -10.76
N ALA A 141 7.80 3.70 -11.07
CA ALA A 141 8.12 2.73 -12.10
C ALA A 141 7.51 1.33 -11.85
N GLY A 142 7.37 0.54 -12.93
CA GLY A 142 6.84 -0.82 -12.88
C GLY A 142 5.31 -0.93 -12.90
N GLY A 143 4.62 0.10 -13.42
CA GLY A 143 3.18 0.08 -13.66
C GLY A 143 2.72 -1.04 -14.62
N GLY A 144 1.42 -1.32 -14.66
CA GLY A 144 0.84 -2.33 -15.56
C GLY A 144 1.05 -3.80 -15.16
N ARG A 145 1.86 -4.08 -14.13
CA ARG A 145 2.11 -5.45 -13.63
C ARG A 145 0.85 -6.20 -13.19
N THR A 146 -0.21 -5.48 -12.83
CA THR A 146 -1.48 -6.05 -12.34
C THR A 146 -2.43 -6.42 -13.47
N GLU A 147 -2.28 -5.82 -14.65
CA GLU A 147 -3.15 -6.08 -15.82
C GLU A 147 -2.99 -7.52 -16.33
N LYS A 148 -1.77 -8.07 -16.24
CA LYS A 148 -1.50 -9.45 -16.66
C LYS A 148 -2.12 -10.45 -15.67
N PRO A 149 -3.02 -11.35 -16.11
CA PRO A 149 -3.56 -12.39 -15.25
C PRO A 149 -2.48 -13.40 -14.84
N MET A 150 -2.59 -13.94 -13.63
CA MET A 150 -1.57 -14.84 -13.07
C MET A 150 -1.56 -16.25 -13.70
N LEU A 151 -2.70 -16.69 -14.23
CA LEU A 151 -2.99 -17.99 -14.87
C LEU A 151 -2.70 -19.22 -13.99
N LYS A 152 -1.43 -19.45 -13.59
CA LYS A 152 -0.98 -20.62 -12.82
C LYS A 152 -0.90 -20.35 -11.32
N ALA A 153 -1.25 -21.36 -10.52
CA ALA A 153 -1.08 -21.33 -9.07
C ALA A 153 0.40 -21.24 -8.65
N GLY A 154 1.31 -21.90 -9.38
CA GLY A 154 2.76 -21.82 -9.13
C GLY A 154 3.31 -20.39 -9.23
N ASN A 155 2.78 -19.57 -10.15
CA ASN A 155 3.16 -18.16 -10.24
C ASN A 155 2.75 -17.39 -8.96
N ALA A 156 1.56 -17.69 -8.41
CA ALA A 156 1.12 -17.10 -7.15
C ALA A 156 1.98 -17.58 -5.97
N TYR A 157 2.36 -18.87 -5.94
CA TYR A 157 3.28 -19.41 -4.95
C TYR A 157 4.60 -18.62 -4.90
N HIS A 158 5.30 -18.49 -6.02
CA HIS A 158 6.57 -17.75 -6.07
C HIS A 158 6.40 -16.26 -5.71
N LYS A 159 5.27 -15.63 -6.09
CA LYS A 159 4.94 -14.24 -5.72
C LYS A 159 4.79 -14.05 -4.20
N TYR A 160 4.15 -14.98 -3.51
CA TYR A 160 3.95 -14.88 -2.06
C TYR A 160 5.12 -15.43 -1.24
N ARG A 161 5.93 -16.33 -1.81
CA ARG A 161 7.16 -16.86 -1.21
C ARG A 161 8.12 -15.74 -0.78
N VAL A 162 8.30 -14.71 -1.60
CA VAL A 162 9.18 -13.56 -1.30
C VAL A 162 8.56 -12.51 -0.38
N LYS A 163 7.31 -12.70 0.07
CA LYS A 163 6.59 -11.73 0.91
C LYS A 163 6.42 -12.24 2.34
N ARG A 164 5.22 -12.69 2.69
CA ARG A 164 4.91 -13.36 3.96
C ARG A 164 4.06 -14.56 3.64
N ASN A 165 4.03 -15.54 4.53
CA ASN A 165 3.19 -16.72 4.35
C ASN A 165 1.69 -16.35 4.42
N CYS A 166 1.07 -16.06 3.28
CA CYS A 166 -0.35 -15.71 3.19
C CYS A 166 -1.10 -16.40 2.04
N TRP A 167 -0.46 -17.39 1.43
CA TRP A 167 -0.97 -18.22 0.34
C TRP A 167 -0.52 -19.66 0.57
N PRO A 168 -1.38 -20.68 0.37
CA PRO A 168 -2.77 -20.62 -0.12
C PRO A 168 -3.79 -20.11 0.93
N LYS A 169 -4.97 -19.70 0.47
CA LYS A 169 -6.06 -19.21 1.34
C LYS A 169 -7.21 -20.21 1.38
N VAL A 170 -7.26 -21.03 2.42
CA VAL A 170 -8.43 -21.88 2.73
C VAL A 170 -9.63 -20.98 3.09
N ARG A 171 -10.81 -21.32 2.53
CA ARG A 171 -12.11 -20.66 2.80
C ARG A 171 -12.58 -21.04 4.20
N GLY A 172 -13.16 -20.09 4.95
CA GLY A 172 -13.62 -20.35 6.32
C GLY A 172 -14.73 -21.42 6.41
N VAL A 173 -15.58 -21.52 5.39
CA VAL A 173 -16.64 -22.53 5.30
C VAL A 173 -16.14 -23.96 5.07
N ALA A 174 -14.90 -24.11 4.59
CA ALA A 174 -14.28 -25.42 4.41
C ALA A 174 -13.59 -25.92 5.70
N MET A 175 -13.65 -25.14 6.79
CA MET A 175 -13.05 -25.47 8.08
C MET A 175 -14.10 -26.02 9.04
N ASN A 176 -13.65 -26.66 10.11
CA ASN A 176 -14.53 -27.11 11.19
C ASN A 176 -15.02 -25.92 12.05
N PRO A 177 -16.15 -26.04 12.79
CA PRO A 177 -16.65 -24.95 13.65
C PRO A 177 -15.63 -24.47 14.68
N VAL A 178 -14.76 -25.38 15.12
CA VAL A 178 -13.69 -25.08 16.09
C VAL A 178 -12.64 -24.12 15.52
N GLU A 179 -12.44 -24.07 14.19
CA GLU A 179 -11.35 -23.33 13.55
C GLU A 179 -11.77 -21.99 12.95
N HIS A 180 -13.05 -21.84 12.61
CA HIS A 180 -13.56 -20.63 11.98
C HIS A 180 -15.06 -20.45 12.25
N PRO A 181 -15.55 -19.22 12.51
CA PRO A 181 -16.98 -18.98 12.78
C PRO A 181 -17.94 -19.41 11.65
N HIS A 182 -17.48 -19.36 10.40
CA HIS A 182 -18.23 -19.84 9.23
C HIS A 182 -18.12 -21.36 8.98
N GLY A 183 -17.36 -22.08 9.80
CA GLY A 183 -17.02 -23.48 9.57
C GLY A 183 -18.06 -24.44 10.12
N GLY A 184 -18.13 -25.64 9.54
CA GLY A 184 -18.99 -26.74 9.96
C GLY A 184 -20.32 -26.89 9.23
N GLY A 185 -21.21 -27.66 9.85
CA GLY A 185 -22.47 -28.09 9.26
C GLY A 185 -22.31 -29.25 8.26
N ASN A 186 -23.44 -29.89 7.93
CA ASN A 186 -23.47 -30.96 6.91
C ASN A 186 -23.38 -30.40 5.48
N HIS A 187 -23.82 -29.16 5.28
CA HIS A 187 -23.72 -28.43 4.02
C HIS A 187 -22.79 -27.22 4.19
N GLN A 188 -21.98 -26.92 3.18
CA GLN A 188 -21.08 -25.75 3.20
C GLN A 188 -21.87 -24.45 3.03
N HIS A 189 -22.22 -23.79 4.15
CA HIS A 189 -22.87 -22.49 4.20
C HIS A 189 -22.40 -21.72 5.43
N ILE A 190 -22.64 -20.40 5.49
CA ILE A 190 -22.19 -19.56 6.62
C ILE A 190 -23.11 -19.73 7.84
N GLY A 191 -24.40 -20.03 7.64
CA GLY A 191 -25.39 -20.21 8.71
C GLY A 191 -25.87 -18.90 9.36
N HIS A 192 -25.08 -17.83 9.31
CA HIS A 192 -25.43 -16.51 9.85
C HIS A 192 -25.05 -15.38 8.88
N ALA A 193 -25.47 -14.14 9.19
CA ALA A 193 -25.09 -12.97 8.40
C ALA A 193 -23.56 -12.80 8.38
N SER A 194 -22.99 -12.61 7.19
CA SER A 194 -21.54 -12.42 7.02
C SER A 194 -21.06 -10.99 7.28
N THR A 195 -21.98 -10.06 7.56
CA THR A 195 -21.68 -8.67 7.94
C THR A 195 -21.47 -8.58 9.43
N VAL A 196 -20.26 -8.18 9.85
CA VAL A 196 -19.88 -8.14 11.27
C VAL A 196 -19.62 -6.71 11.71
N ARG A 197 -20.03 -6.37 12.93
CA ARG A 197 -19.86 -5.03 13.50
C ARG A 197 -18.37 -4.71 13.72
N ARG A 198 -18.03 -3.41 13.77
CA ARG A 198 -16.65 -2.93 13.93
C ARG A 198 -16.04 -3.27 15.30
N ASP A 199 -16.88 -3.26 16.33
CA ASP A 199 -16.62 -3.54 17.74
C ASP A 199 -16.53 -5.04 18.07
N ALA A 200 -16.84 -5.92 17.12
CA ALA A 200 -16.77 -7.37 17.34
C ALA A 200 -15.38 -7.82 17.86
N PRO A 201 -15.33 -8.83 18.74
CA PRO A 201 -14.07 -9.34 19.27
C PRO A 201 -13.20 -10.00 18.18
N PRO A 202 -11.87 -10.11 18.35
CA PRO A 202 -10.96 -10.58 17.30
C PRO A 202 -11.27 -11.96 16.71
N GLY A 203 -11.89 -12.86 17.48
CA GLY A 203 -12.32 -14.19 17.00
C GLY A 203 -13.62 -14.18 16.19
N GLN A 204 -14.48 -13.18 16.41
CA GLN A 204 -15.78 -13.04 15.74
C GLN A 204 -15.69 -12.11 14.51
N LYS A 205 -14.65 -11.27 14.42
CA LYS A 205 -14.43 -10.29 13.34
C LYS A 205 -13.95 -10.94 12.03
N VAL A 206 -14.83 -11.73 11.43
CA VAL A 206 -14.63 -12.43 10.14
C VAL A 206 -15.73 -12.03 9.14
N GLY A 207 -15.51 -12.28 7.85
CA GLY A 207 -16.48 -11.89 6.81
C GLY A 207 -16.34 -10.43 6.36
N LEU A 208 -17.47 -9.76 6.14
CA LEU A 208 -17.56 -8.38 5.66
C LEU A 208 -17.61 -7.42 6.87
N ILE A 209 -16.43 -6.99 7.31
CA ILE A 209 -16.26 -6.17 8.53
C ILE A 209 -16.76 -4.74 8.29
N ALA A 210 -17.74 -4.31 9.08
CA ALA A 210 -18.34 -2.98 9.06
C ALA A 210 -18.77 -2.53 7.64
N ALA A 211 -19.26 -3.48 6.84
CA ALA A 211 -19.69 -3.21 5.48
C ALA A 211 -20.93 -2.29 5.49
N ARG A 212 -20.79 -1.11 4.89
CA ARG A 212 -21.91 -0.16 4.69
C ARG A 212 -22.87 -0.60 3.59
N ARG A 213 -22.37 -1.38 2.63
CA ARG A 213 -23.10 -1.93 1.48
C ARG A 213 -22.51 -3.29 1.14
N THR A 214 -23.37 -4.20 0.69
CA THR A 214 -22.99 -5.53 0.18
C THR A 214 -23.45 -5.69 -1.28
N GLY A 215 -23.06 -6.80 -1.91
CA GLY A 215 -23.39 -7.08 -3.31
C GLY A 215 -22.45 -6.43 -4.33
N ARG A 216 -22.66 -6.72 -5.61
CA ARG A 216 -21.86 -6.17 -6.71
C ARG A 216 -22.19 -4.70 -6.92
N LEU A 217 -21.18 -3.84 -6.95
CA LEU A 217 -21.36 -2.43 -7.33
C LEU A 217 -21.89 -2.37 -8.77
N ARG A 218 -23.00 -1.63 -8.96
CA ARG A 218 -23.65 -1.40 -10.26
C ARG A 218 -23.99 0.09 -10.42
N GLY A 219 -24.16 0.53 -11.66
CA GLY A 219 -24.53 1.91 -12.00
C GLY A 219 -23.46 2.93 -11.59
N GLN A 220 -23.90 4.11 -11.15
CA GLN A 220 -23.00 5.21 -10.77
C GLN A 220 -22.01 4.84 -9.67
N ALA A 221 -22.38 3.95 -8.74
CA ALA A 221 -21.46 3.50 -7.69
C ALA A 221 -20.27 2.69 -8.24
N ALA A 222 -20.48 1.91 -9.31
CA ALA A 222 -19.39 1.23 -10.01
C ALA A 222 -18.54 2.22 -10.82
N ALA A 223 -19.17 3.23 -11.44
CA ALA A 223 -18.47 4.27 -12.18
C ALA A 223 -17.58 5.14 -11.29
N THR A 224 -18.04 5.51 -10.09
CA THR A 224 -17.25 6.27 -9.11
C THR A 224 -16.10 5.44 -8.55
N ALA A 225 -16.28 4.14 -8.31
CA ALA A 225 -15.21 3.24 -7.89
C ALA A 225 -14.17 3.04 -9.00
N ALA A 226 -14.60 2.86 -10.26
CA ALA A 226 -13.70 2.74 -11.41
C ALA A 226 -12.91 4.04 -11.69
N LYS A 227 -13.52 5.22 -11.46
CA LYS A 227 -12.82 6.51 -11.50
C LYS A 227 -11.80 6.67 -10.37
N ALA A 228 -11.99 5.99 -9.23
CA ALA A 228 -11.03 6.00 -8.13
C ALA A 228 -9.84 5.04 -8.36
N ASP A 229 -10.03 3.96 -9.14
CA ASP A 229 -8.94 3.03 -9.51
C ASP A 229 -8.10 3.51 -10.71
N LYS A 230 -8.65 4.38 -11.58
CA LYS A 230 -7.98 4.87 -12.80
C LYS A 230 -7.27 6.22 -12.67
N ALA A 231 -7.44 6.95 -11.55
CA ALA A 231 -7.05 8.36 -11.42
C ALA A 231 -6.33 8.68 -10.12
#